data_AF-B9NV81-F1
#
_entry.id   AF-B9NV81-F1
#
_cell.length_a   1.000
_cell.length_b   1.000
_cell.length_c   1.000
_cell.angle_alpha   90.00
_cell.angle_beta   90.00
_cell.angle_gamma   90.00
#
_symmetry.space_group_name_H-M   'P 1'
#
loop_
_entity.id
_entity.type
_entity.pdbx_description
1 polymer ?
#
loop_
_entity_poly.entity_id
_entity_poly.type
_entity_poly.pdbx_seq_one_letter_code
_entity_poly.pdbx_strand_id
1 'polypeptide(L)'
;MKKLTTFALISMLATNAFAHSSVDTTTPENGATVADVPSEISFDFTDDIRLTKVNMIHQDVHTVTLDLGDQTSFGRAFEIPLQSMGGGTYRIEWRGLGADGHAMQGEFTFTVD
;
A
#
# COMPACT_ATOMS: atom_id res chain seq x y z
N MET A 1 10.93 -37.62 -39.49
CA MET A 1 9.98 -36.50 -39.72
C MET A 1 9.71 -35.85 -38.38
N LYS A 2 10.19 -34.62 -38.19
CA LYS A 2 10.07 -33.86 -36.94
C LYS A 2 8.67 -33.26 -36.83
N LYS A 3 7.99 -33.42 -35.72
CA LYS A 3 6.84 -32.57 -35.34
C LYS A 3 7.14 -31.98 -33.98
N LEU A 4 7.53 -30.71 -33.96
CA LEU A 4 7.57 -29.87 -32.77
C LEU A 4 6.12 -29.51 -32.41
N THR A 5 5.74 -29.77 -31.17
CA THR A 5 4.46 -29.31 -30.61
C THR A 5 4.74 -28.03 -29.82
N THR A 6 4.30 -26.89 -30.34
CA THR A 6 4.40 -25.59 -29.68
C THR A 6 3.34 -25.50 -28.58
N PHE A 7 3.75 -25.32 -27.32
CA PHE A 7 2.87 -24.99 -26.21
C PHE A 7 2.79 -23.46 -26.11
N ALA A 8 1.66 -22.87 -26.50
CA ALA A 8 1.42 -21.44 -26.35
C ALA A 8 0.92 -21.18 -24.91
N LEU A 9 1.83 -20.74 -24.04
CA LEU A 9 1.50 -20.29 -22.70
C LEU A 9 0.94 -18.86 -22.78
N ILE A 10 -0.38 -18.73 -22.67
CA ILE A 10 -1.04 -17.42 -22.50
C ILE A 10 -0.88 -17.05 -21.04
N SER A 11 0.15 -16.25 -20.73
CA SER A 11 0.26 -15.59 -19.43
C SER A 11 -0.81 -14.50 -19.36
N MET A 12 -1.84 -14.75 -18.56
CA MET A 12 -2.82 -13.74 -18.18
C MET A 12 -2.07 -12.62 -17.45
N LEU A 13 -1.93 -11.47 -18.12
CA LEU A 13 -1.49 -10.24 -17.50
C LEU A 13 -2.54 -9.87 -16.45
N ALA A 14 -2.22 -10.08 -15.16
CA ALA A 14 -2.99 -9.50 -14.07
C ALA A 14 -2.73 -7.99 -14.08
N THR A 15 -3.51 -7.25 -14.85
CA THR A 15 -3.54 -5.79 -14.76
C THR A 15 -4.27 -5.45 -13.47
N ASN A 16 -3.54 -5.13 -12.41
CA ASN A 16 -4.11 -4.44 -11.25
C ASN A 16 -4.61 -3.08 -11.75
N ALA A 17 -5.90 -2.98 -12.03
CA ALA A 17 -6.54 -1.73 -12.42
C ALA A 17 -6.59 -0.81 -11.20
N PHE A 18 -5.56 0.03 -11.03
CA PHE A 18 -5.48 1.10 -10.02
C PHE A 18 -6.40 2.28 -10.35
N ALA A 19 -7.65 2.04 -10.72
CA ALA A 19 -8.52 3.11 -11.19
C ALA A 19 -9.15 3.95 -10.07
N HIS A 20 -9.02 3.56 -8.79
CA HIS A 20 -9.78 4.15 -7.67
C HIS A 20 -8.93 4.42 -6.40
N SER A 21 -7.59 4.48 -6.50
CA SER A 21 -6.80 4.92 -5.34
C SER A 21 -6.99 6.43 -5.16
N SER A 22 -7.59 6.86 -4.07
CA SER A 22 -7.66 8.28 -3.68
C SER A 22 -6.33 8.81 -3.16
N VAL A 23 -5.26 8.04 -3.16
CA VAL A 23 -3.93 8.50 -2.74
C VAL A 23 -3.26 9.26 -3.88
N ASP A 24 -2.84 10.49 -3.61
CA ASP A 24 -2.02 11.34 -4.48
C ASP A 24 -0.54 10.98 -4.31
N THR A 25 -0.02 11.07 -3.08
CA THR A 25 1.37 10.75 -2.75
C THR A 25 1.50 9.94 -1.46
N THR A 26 2.60 9.20 -1.34
CA THR A 26 2.98 8.49 -0.12
C THR A 26 4.42 8.80 0.24
N THR A 27 4.75 8.74 1.53
CA THR A 27 6.14 8.71 1.99
C THR A 27 6.36 7.45 2.83
N PRO A 28 7.30 6.56 2.47
CA PRO A 28 8.06 6.53 1.22
C PRO A 28 7.16 6.46 -0.02
N GLU A 29 7.68 6.93 -1.16
CA GLU A 29 6.97 6.81 -2.45
C GLU A 29 6.68 5.34 -2.78
N ASN A 30 5.55 5.07 -3.42
CA ASN A 30 5.21 3.71 -3.84
C ASN A 30 6.28 3.15 -4.79
N GLY A 31 6.87 2.02 -4.41
CA GLY A 31 7.97 1.35 -5.10
C GLY A 31 9.36 1.84 -4.71
N ALA A 32 9.49 2.76 -3.75
CA ALA A 32 10.78 3.29 -3.34
C ALA A 32 11.67 2.24 -2.67
N THR A 33 12.99 2.38 -2.86
CA THR A 33 14.01 1.74 -2.03
C THR A 33 14.63 2.79 -1.13
N VAL A 34 14.64 2.54 0.18
CA VAL A 34 15.19 3.44 1.21
C VAL A 34 16.28 2.72 1.99
N ALA A 35 17.26 3.48 2.48
CA ALA A 35 18.40 2.89 3.21
C ALA A 35 18.04 2.44 4.64
N ASP A 36 17.09 3.13 5.27
CA ASP A 36 16.68 2.88 6.65
C ASP A 36 15.16 2.81 6.73
N VAL A 37 14.65 2.02 7.69
CA VAL A 37 13.20 1.97 7.96
C VAL A 37 12.77 3.33 8.51
N PRO A 38 11.80 4.03 7.89
CA PRO A 38 11.36 5.33 8.39
C PRO A 38 10.60 5.17 9.71
N SER A 39 10.61 6.20 10.55
CA SER A 39 9.86 6.21 11.82
C SER A 39 8.34 6.29 11.62
N GLU A 40 7.91 6.72 10.44
CA GLU A 40 6.52 6.88 10.06
C GLU A 40 6.34 6.66 8.56
N ILE A 41 5.10 6.41 8.18
CA ILE A 41 4.66 6.50 6.80
C ILE A 41 3.63 7.61 6.68
N SER A 42 3.54 8.22 5.51
CA SER A 42 2.50 9.20 5.23
C SER A 42 1.68 8.89 3.99
N PHE A 43 0.44 9.37 4.03
CA PHE A 43 -0.48 9.41 2.90
C PHE A 43 -0.93 10.84 2.68
N ASP A 44 -0.92 11.28 1.43
CA ASP A 44 -1.68 12.44 0.96
C ASP A 44 -2.74 11.95 0.00
N PHE A 45 -4.01 12.14 0.36
CA PHE A 45 -5.15 11.79 -0.47
C PHE A 45 -5.60 12.97 -1.36
N THR A 46 -6.15 12.67 -2.54
CA THR A 46 -6.71 13.64 -3.48
C THR A 46 -7.92 14.38 -2.89
N ASP A 47 -8.71 13.67 -2.07
CA ASP A 47 -9.91 14.18 -1.38
C ASP A 47 -9.93 13.71 0.08
N ASP A 48 -10.79 14.35 0.88
CA ASP A 48 -10.99 14.00 2.28
C ASP A 48 -11.45 12.55 2.44
N ILE A 49 -10.70 11.78 3.23
CA ILE A 49 -11.03 10.41 3.62
C ILE A 49 -11.01 10.31 5.14
N ARG A 50 -11.85 9.44 5.69
CA ARG A 50 -11.69 8.95 7.06
C ARG A 50 -10.93 7.64 7.02
N LEU A 51 -9.69 7.61 7.49
CA LEU A 51 -8.91 6.39 7.57
C LEU A 51 -9.48 5.48 8.68
N THR A 52 -9.66 4.20 8.36
CA THR A 52 -10.30 3.23 9.27
C THR A 52 -9.40 2.07 9.64
N LYS A 53 -8.43 1.73 8.79
CA LYS A 53 -7.45 0.68 9.06
C LYS A 53 -6.22 0.86 8.19
N VAL A 54 -5.05 0.64 8.77
CA VAL A 54 -3.80 0.46 8.04
C VAL A 54 -3.08 -0.78 8.56
N ASN A 55 -2.64 -1.62 7.63
CA ASN A 55 -1.83 -2.80 7.91
C ASN A 55 -0.47 -2.63 7.24
N MET A 56 0.59 -2.98 7.96
CA MET A 56 1.92 -3.23 7.41
C MET A 56 2.10 -4.74 7.27
N ILE A 57 2.53 -5.19 6.09
CA ILE A 57 2.94 -6.55 5.81
C ILE A 57 4.42 -6.54 5.47
N HIS A 58 5.25 -7.16 6.31
CA HIS A 58 6.68 -7.29 6.08
C HIS A 58 7.00 -8.65 5.45
N GLN A 59 7.75 -8.62 4.36
CA GLN A 59 8.18 -9.77 3.55
C GLN A 59 7.03 -10.73 3.17
N ASP A 60 5.81 -10.23 2.97
CA ASP A 60 4.60 -11.01 2.67
C ASP A 60 4.20 -12.06 3.73
N VAL A 61 4.79 -12.02 4.93
CA VAL A 61 4.55 -13.04 5.97
C VAL A 61 4.06 -12.41 7.27
N HIS A 62 4.63 -11.28 7.69
CA HIS A 62 4.34 -10.68 9.00
C HIS A 62 3.40 -9.48 8.87
N THR A 63 2.15 -9.62 9.34
CA THR A 63 1.17 -8.53 9.31
C THR A 63 1.03 -7.87 10.68
N VAL A 64 1.07 -6.54 10.71
CA VAL A 64 0.83 -5.69 11.88
C VAL A 64 -0.20 -4.64 11.52
N THR A 65 -1.28 -4.51 12.32
CA THR A 65 -2.19 -3.35 12.20
C THR A 65 -1.55 -2.16 12.90
N LEU A 66 -1.38 -1.06 12.17
CA LEU A 66 -0.78 0.17 12.70
C LEU A 66 -1.82 0.96 13.52
N ASP A 67 -1.34 1.64 14.55
CA ASP A 67 -2.17 2.49 15.39
C ASP A 67 -2.41 3.84 14.69
N LEU A 68 -3.68 4.19 14.52
CA LEU A 68 -4.08 5.47 13.93
C LEU A 68 -4.14 6.60 14.98
N GLY A 69 -4.01 6.28 16.27
CA GLY A 69 -4.14 7.25 17.36
C GLY A 69 -5.47 8.03 17.27
N ASP A 70 -5.37 9.34 17.36
CA ASP A 70 -6.54 10.24 17.33
C ASP A 70 -7.00 10.61 15.90
N GLN A 71 -6.38 10.05 14.85
CA GLN A 71 -6.69 10.30 13.43
C GLN A 71 -8.02 9.64 13.02
N THR A 72 -9.12 10.14 13.58
CA THR A 72 -10.47 9.57 13.39
C THR A 72 -11.39 10.46 12.55
N SER A 73 -10.94 11.66 12.20
CA SER A 73 -11.65 12.62 11.36
C SER A 73 -11.47 12.35 9.87
N PHE A 74 -12.24 13.06 9.05
CA PHE A 74 -11.94 13.20 7.63
C PHE A 74 -10.74 14.12 7.45
N GLY A 75 -9.84 13.77 6.55
CA GLY A 75 -8.65 14.56 6.22
C GLY A 75 -7.96 14.02 4.97
N ARG A 76 -6.94 14.74 4.52
CA ARG A 76 -6.16 14.36 3.33
C ARG A 76 -4.77 13.88 3.67
N ALA A 77 -4.16 14.43 4.72
CA ALA A 77 -2.82 14.07 5.14
C ALA A 77 -2.88 13.22 6.40
N PHE A 78 -2.19 12.09 6.40
CA PHE A 78 -2.07 11.20 7.55
C PHE A 78 -0.61 10.81 7.73
N GLU A 79 -0.11 10.91 8.95
CA GLU A 79 1.19 10.39 9.37
C GLU A 79 0.94 9.28 10.39
N ILE A 80 1.54 8.12 10.15
CA ILE A 80 1.30 6.91 10.94
C ILE A 80 2.64 6.35 11.39
N PRO A 81 2.88 6.21 12.70
CA PRO A 81 4.10 5.61 13.22
C PRO A 81 4.32 4.21 12.65
N LEU A 82 5.54 3.95 12.20
CA LEU A 82 5.95 2.67 11.65
C LEU A 82 6.94 1.99 12.60
N GLN A 83 6.63 0.75 13.00
CA GLN A 83 7.57 -0.05 13.77
C GLN A 83 8.53 -0.77 12.82
N SER A 84 9.84 -0.61 13.06
CA SER A 84 10.85 -1.31 12.28
C SER A 84 10.78 -2.83 12.44
N MET A 85 10.86 -3.53 11.31
CA MET A 85 11.01 -4.99 11.22
C MET A 85 12.31 -5.39 10.52
N GLY A 86 13.25 -4.45 10.35
CA GLY A 86 14.52 -4.65 9.65
C GLY A 86 14.42 -4.49 8.13
N GLY A 87 15.44 -4.97 7.41
CA GLY A 87 15.48 -4.90 5.95
C GLY A 87 14.38 -5.74 5.27
N GLY A 88 14.11 -5.46 4.00
CA GLY A 88 13.16 -6.18 3.16
C GLY A 88 11.98 -5.34 2.69
N THR A 89 10.99 -6.02 2.10
CA THR A 89 9.81 -5.38 1.51
C THR A 89 8.75 -5.13 2.56
N TYR A 90 8.21 -3.92 2.55
CA TYR A 90 7.07 -3.47 3.33
C TYR A 90 5.91 -3.18 2.38
N ARG A 91 4.79 -3.90 2.51
CA ARG A 91 3.52 -3.55 1.86
C ARG A 91 2.60 -2.90 2.87
N ILE A 92 2.10 -1.72 2.55
CA ILE A 92 1.15 -0.99 3.37
C ILE A 92 -0.23 -1.08 2.71
N GLU A 93 -1.18 -1.71 3.37
CA GLU A 93 -2.58 -1.81 2.93
C GLU A 93 -3.43 -0.87 3.79
N TRP A 94 -4.32 -0.11 3.16
CA TRP A 94 -5.20 0.83 3.87
C TRP A 94 -6.66 0.67 3.49
N ARG A 95 -7.55 1.06 4.40
CA ARG A 95 -8.99 1.19 4.20
C ARG A 95 -9.50 2.48 4.81
N GLY A 96 -10.45 3.12 4.15
CA GLY A 96 -11.12 4.31 4.65
C GLY A 96 -12.50 4.51 4.06
N LEU A 97 -13.14 5.62 4.44
CA LEU A 97 -14.42 6.06 3.91
C LEU A 97 -14.25 7.43 3.25
N GLY A 98 -14.71 7.59 2.02
CA GLY A 98 -14.86 8.91 1.40
C GLY A 98 -15.90 9.76 2.14
N ALA A 99 -15.89 11.07 1.92
CA ALA A 99 -16.83 12.00 2.56
C ALA A 99 -18.33 11.66 2.31
N ASP A 100 -18.62 10.96 1.21
CA ASP A 100 -19.94 10.45 0.84
C ASP A 100 -20.30 9.09 1.48
N GLY A 101 -19.39 8.54 2.30
CA GLY A 101 -19.55 7.29 3.02
C GLY A 101 -19.17 6.04 2.23
N HIS A 102 -18.71 6.15 0.97
CA HIS A 102 -18.25 4.99 0.22
C HIS A 102 -16.96 4.42 0.80
N ALA A 103 -16.88 3.09 0.87
CA ALA A 103 -15.67 2.40 1.29
C ALA A 103 -14.60 2.48 0.20
N MET A 104 -13.39 2.85 0.62
CA MET A 104 -12.21 2.96 -0.23
C MET A 104 -11.07 2.12 0.37
N GLN A 105 -10.19 1.63 -0.49
CA GLN A 105 -9.01 0.88 -0.08
C GLN A 105 -7.91 1.02 -1.13
N GLY A 106 -6.69 0.75 -0.71
CA GLY A 106 -5.55 0.72 -1.59
C GLY A 106 -4.32 0.18 -0.87
N GLU A 107 -3.20 0.22 -1.58
CA GLU A 107 -1.91 -0.22 -1.05
C GLU A 107 -0.77 0.52 -1.72
N PHE A 108 0.37 0.57 -1.02
CA PHE A 108 1.66 0.92 -1.62
C PHE A 108 2.75 0.03 -1.01
N THR A 109 3.90 -0.04 -1.66
CA THR A 109 5.03 -0.88 -1.22
C THR A 109 6.31 -0.06 -1.19
N PHE A 110 7.24 -0.38 -0.31
CA PHE A 110 8.63 0.10 -0.37
C PHE A 110 9.58 -0.99 0.12
N THR A 111 10.87 -0.85 -0.18
CA THR A 111 11.91 -1.80 0.20
C THR A 111 12.98 -1.10 1.01
N VAL A 112 13.48 -1.79 2.04
CA VAL A 112 14.63 -1.35 2.84
C VAL A 112 15.82 -2.27 2.52
N ASP A 113 16.89 -1.70 1.97
CA ASP A 113 18.12 -2.41 1.55
C ASP A 113 19.36 -1.52 1.74
#